data_AF-A0A444J6Z0-F1
#
_entry.id   AF-A0A444J6Z0-F1
#
_cell.length_a   1.000
_cell.length_b   1.000
_cell.length_c   1.000
_cell.angle_alpha   90.00
_cell.angle_beta   90.00
_cell.angle_gamma   90.00
#
_symmetry.space_group_name_H-M   'P 1'
#
loop_
_entity.id
_entity.type
_entity.pdbx_description
1 polymer ?
#
loop_
_entity_poly.entity_id
_entity_poly.type
_entity_poly.pdbx_seq_one_letter_code
_entity_poly.pdbx_strand_id
1 'polypeptide(L)'
;MHPHFSSMLATLLVVIGGVTVLIMLEMTGKVRDSPWRKGWIFLHRILGYLFLVLFAAMLVFMVIKAGGFQEELPARAMIHIILALLLIPLIMIKVVIARRHAQLSTKLIMLGLAIFGLSFGLTGITAGYYALHRSDFKYAVLSDVDDEILNVEIGQKITNRKCSKCHSLERVYQSYKSDIAWTHTIHKMAELDYPNITNFDVKQIVGYLVQQQQKRQGEEKDKLRMEIGRSLVSQKCSICHDLDRIFGAQKGRQEWTETISRMTKTNGDADFLSDQEAEDIIYFLTHIRQEKKPENPDPDITIDGQEPPGEMIKALVALKCSAGCHALDRVLRVHKDEKQWLETVNSMVEITGDPDFLTPQEKKDIIHFLSTRKPIKRRGQGGLDPETSENIHPLLDNKCNVCHDLERILRVERNKEEWTDIVNSMVE
;
A
#
# COMPACT_ATOMS: atom_id res chain seq x y z
N MET A 1 4.39 3.21 18.92
CA MET A 1 4.45 3.63 20.34
C MET A 1 3.34 4.65 20.57
N HIS A 2 2.54 4.52 21.63
CA HIS A 2 1.44 5.45 21.90
C HIS A 2 2.00 6.86 22.19
N PRO A 3 1.44 7.96 21.63
CA PRO A 3 1.97 9.32 21.79
C PRO A 3 2.17 9.74 23.27
N HIS A 4 1.26 9.30 24.14
CA HIS A 4 1.34 9.50 25.60
C HIS A 4 2.58 8.86 26.23
N PHE A 5 2.98 7.67 25.78
CA PHE A 5 4.15 6.98 26.32
C PHE A 5 5.43 7.72 25.97
N SER A 6 5.57 8.20 24.72
CA SER A 6 6.72 9.00 24.30
C SER A 6 6.79 10.34 25.04
N SER A 7 5.64 10.99 25.27
CA SER A 7 5.55 12.23 26.04
C SER A 7 5.96 12.03 27.50
N MET A 8 5.46 10.97 28.15
CA MET A 8 5.82 10.60 29.52
C MET A 8 7.33 10.35 29.66
N LEU A 9 7.92 9.61 28.72
CA LEU A 9 9.35 9.29 28.72
C LEU A 9 10.22 10.56 28.56
N ALA A 10 9.79 11.48 27.68
CA ALA A 10 10.46 12.77 27.48
C ALA A 10 10.38 13.66 28.74
N THR A 11 9.21 13.73 29.39
CA THR A 11 9.05 14.45 30.66
C THR A 11 9.93 13.86 31.75
N LEU A 12 9.97 12.53 31.86
CA LEU A 12 10.84 11.83 32.82
C LEU A 12 12.33 12.15 32.59
N LEU A 13 12.77 12.17 31.32
CA LEU A 13 14.14 12.54 30.94
C LEU A 13 14.49 13.96 31.44
N VAL A 14 13.60 14.94 31.24
CA VAL A 14 13.81 16.33 31.69
C VAL A 14 13.79 16.44 33.20
N VAL A 15 12.89 15.76 33.90
CA VAL A 15 12.83 15.77 35.37
C VAL A 15 14.13 15.20 35.95
N ILE A 16 14.60 14.05 35.45
CA ILE A 16 15.87 13.45 35.87
C ILE A 16 17.04 14.39 35.58
N GLY A 17 17.09 14.96 34.37
CA GLY A 17 18.12 15.93 33.99
C GLY A 17 18.14 17.16 34.90
N GLY A 18 16.97 17.70 35.23
CA GLY A 18 16.80 18.85 36.11
C GLY A 18 17.27 18.55 37.53
N VAL A 19 16.84 17.42 38.11
CA VAL A 19 17.34 16.97 39.43
C VAL A 19 18.85 16.78 39.41
N THR A 20 19.40 16.18 38.34
CA THR A 20 20.84 15.96 38.18
C THR A 20 21.64 17.28 38.18
N VAL A 21 21.12 18.32 37.50
CA VAL A 21 21.69 19.67 37.47
C VAL A 21 21.56 20.37 38.83
N LEU A 22 20.40 20.27 39.50
CA LEU A 22 20.19 20.85 40.83
C LEU A 22 21.18 20.27 41.85
N ILE A 23 21.37 18.95 41.84
CA ILE A 23 22.37 18.29 42.68
C ILE A 23 23.78 18.82 42.38
N MET A 24 24.10 19.02 41.11
CA MET A 24 25.40 19.56 40.69
C MET A 24 25.63 20.99 41.20
N LEU A 25 24.61 21.86 41.13
CA LEU A 25 24.67 23.23 41.63
C LEU A 25 24.78 23.27 43.17
N GLU A 26 24.00 22.45 43.88
CA GLU A 26 24.03 22.37 45.35
C GLU A 26 25.39 21.87 45.87
N MET A 27 26.02 20.93 45.16
CA MET A 27 27.39 20.46 45.44
C MET A 27 28.47 21.53 45.20
N THR A 28 28.19 22.55 44.38
CA THR A 28 29.12 23.67 44.14
C THR A 28 29.02 24.73 45.25
N GLY A 29 27.87 24.80 45.95
CA GLY A 29 27.60 25.72 47.06
C GLY A 29 27.72 25.06 48.45
N LYS A 30 26.56 24.91 49.13
CA LYS A 30 26.43 24.57 50.56
C LYS A 30 27.05 23.24 51.00
N VAL A 31 27.17 22.27 50.09
CA VAL A 31 27.47 20.86 50.45
C VAL A 31 28.97 20.53 50.33
N ARG A 32 29.84 21.52 50.05
CA ARG A 32 31.27 21.30 49.82
C ARG A 32 31.98 20.54 50.96
N ASP A 33 31.59 20.83 52.21
CA ASP A 33 32.23 20.29 53.42
C ASP A 33 31.30 19.37 54.25
N SER A 34 30.20 18.90 53.65
CA SER A 34 29.18 18.08 54.34
C SER A 34 29.46 16.57 54.25
N PRO A 35 29.19 15.78 55.31
CA PRO A 35 29.36 14.32 55.30
C PRO A 35 28.49 13.62 54.25
N TRP A 36 27.40 14.26 53.82
CA TRP A 36 26.47 13.77 52.81
C TRP A 36 27.01 13.87 51.38
N ARG A 37 28.16 14.51 51.15
CA ARG A 37 28.74 14.75 49.82
C ARG A 37 28.95 13.45 49.01
N LYS A 38 29.39 12.36 49.67
CA LYS A 38 29.58 11.06 49.00
C LYS A 38 28.25 10.50 48.45
N GLY A 39 27.15 10.68 49.20
CA GLY A 39 25.81 10.27 48.79
C GLY A 39 25.30 11.06 47.60
N TRP A 40 25.48 12.39 47.58
CA TRP A 40 25.08 13.24 46.46
C TRP A 40 25.84 12.92 45.16
N ILE A 41 27.14 12.62 45.24
CA ILE A 41 27.94 12.20 44.08
C ILE A 41 27.43 10.85 43.53
N PHE A 42 27.12 9.90 44.42
CA PHE A 42 26.56 8.61 44.03
C PHE A 42 25.19 8.77 43.35
N LEU A 43 24.30 9.59 43.94
CA LEU A 43 22.98 9.88 43.39
C LEU A 43 23.07 10.57 42.02
N HIS A 44 23.94 11.58 41.88
CA HIS A 44 24.20 12.25 40.59
C HIS A 44 24.67 11.25 39.53
N ARG A 45 25.54 10.30 39.90
CA ARG A 45 26.04 9.27 38.98
C ARG A 45 24.94 8.32 38.52
N ILE A 46 24.09 7.85 39.43
CA ILE A 46 22.94 7.00 39.09
C ILE A 46 21.99 7.75 38.15
N LEU A 47 21.59 8.97 38.51
CA LEU A 47 20.68 9.77 37.70
C LEU A 47 21.28 10.11 36.33
N GLY A 48 22.59 10.35 36.25
CA GLY A 48 23.31 10.54 35.00
C GLY A 48 23.30 9.31 34.08
N TYR A 49 23.48 8.10 34.64
CA TYR A 49 23.35 6.87 33.86
C TYR A 49 21.91 6.62 33.43
N LEU A 50 20.94 6.86 34.31
CA LEU A 50 19.53 6.75 33.98
C LEU A 50 19.14 7.69 32.84
N PHE A 51 19.58 8.95 32.89
CA PHE A 51 19.40 9.92 31.82
C PHE A 51 19.98 9.41 30.49
N LEU A 52 21.20 8.86 30.50
CA LEU A 52 21.86 8.34 29.29
C LEU A 52 21.12 7.14 28.70
N VAL A 53 20.69 6.19 29.54
CA VAL A 53 19.92 5.01 29.10
C VAL A 53 18.57 5.42 28.51
N LEU A 54 17.85 6.32 29.17
CA LEU A 54 16.57 6.84 28.68
C LEU A 54 16.73 7.57 27.34
N PHE A 55 17.75 8.44 27.23
CA PHE A 55 18.05 9.15 25.98
C PHE A 55 18.38 8.17 24.84
N ALA A 56 19.23 7.16 25.10
CA ALA A 56 19.59 6.15 24.10
C ALA A 56 18.37 5.33 23.64
N ALA A 57 17.52 4.89 24.58
CA ALA A 57 16.29 4.18 24.25
C ALA A 57 15.37 5.04 23.36
N MET A 58 15.13 6.30 23.75
CA MET A 58 14.34 7.24 22.94
C MET A 58 14.92 7.47 21.55
N LEU A 59 16.25 7.56 21.43
CA LEU A 59 16.95 7.74 20.16
C LEU A 59 16.73 6.56 19.22
N VAL A 60 16.81 5.32 19.72
CA VAL A 60 16.52 4.12 18.92
C VAL A 60 15.08 4.15 18.39
N PHE A 61 14.11 4.48 19.24
CA PHE A 61 12.71 4.61 18.80
C PHE A 61 12.53 5.72 17.76
N MET A 62 13.26 6.84 17.89
CA MET A 62 13.21 7.93 16.91
C MET A 62 13.74 7.49 15.55
N VAL A 63 14.84 6.74 15.50
CA VAL A 63 15.42 6.23 14.24
C VAL A 63 14.48 5.24 13.54
N ILE A 64 13.90 4.30 14.30
CA ILE A 64 12.91 3.35 13.74
C ILE A 64 11.71 4.11 13.18
N LYS A 65 11.22 5.12 13.90
CA LYS A 65 10.09 5.94 13.46
C LYS A 65 10.44 6.79 12.23
N ALA A 66 11.65 7.33 12.16
CA ALA A 66 12.13 8.13 11.03
C ALA A 66 12.21 7.31 9.74
N GLY A 67 12.65 6.05 9.82
CA GLY A 67 12.72 5.14 8.68
C GLY A 67 11.37 4.75 8.07
N GLY A 68 10.26 5.04 8.74
CA GLY A 68 8.89 4.82 8.23
C GLY A 68 8.29 6.01 7.47
N PHE A 69 8.96 7.17 7.42
CA PHE A 69 8.47 8.32 6.66
C PHE A 69 8.87 8.20 5.19
N GLN A 70 7.88 8.28 4.29
CA GLN A 70 8.10 8.28 2.84
C GLN A 70 8.02 9.68 2.20
N GLU A 71 7.72 10.72 2.98
CA GLU A 71 7.61 12.11 2.54
C GLU A 71 8.54 13.04 3.34
N GLU A 72 8.70 14.28 2.87
CA GLU A 72 9.51 15.32 3.50
C GLU A 72 9.10 15.55 4.96
N LEU A 73 10.11 15.59 5.85
CA LEU A 73 9.88 15.76 7.28
C LEU A 73 9.42 17.20 7.58
N PRO A 74 8.40 17.38 8.45
CA PRO A 74 7.97 18.72 8.82
C PRO A 74 9.11 19.47 9.53
N ALA A 75 9.19 20.79 9.34
CA ALA A 75 10.25 21.62 9.91
C ALA A 75 10.45 21.42 11.43
N ARG A 76 9.35 21.23 12.17
CA ARG A 76 9.37 20.88 13.60
C ARG A 76 10.13 19.57 13.88
N ALA A 77 9.90 18.53 13.08
CA ALA A 77 10.59 17.25 13.22
C ALA A 77 12.07 17.40 12.86
N MET A 78 12.41 18.18 11.83
CA MET A 78 13.80 18.48 11.50
C MET A 78 14.53 19.17 12.65
N ILE A 79 13.95 20.23 13.24
CA ILE A 79 14.53 20.91 14.40
C ILE A 79 14.72 19.94 15.57
N HIS A 80 13.73 19.07 15.83
CA HIS A 80 13.82 18.06 16.89
C HIS A 80 14.98 17.07 16.64
N ILE A 81 15.12 16.57 15.40
CA ILE A 81 16.21 15.65 15.03
C ILE A 81 17.57 16.34 15.18
N ILE A 82 17.72 17.57 14.72
CA ILE A 82 18.98 18.33 14.83
C ILE A 82 19.38 18.51 16.29
N LEU A 83 18.43 18.91 17.15
CA LEU A 83 18.68 19.05 18.59
C LEU A 83 19.07 17.72 19.25
N ALA A 84 18.40 16.62 18.87
CA ALA A 84 18.72 15.29 19.38
C ALA A 84 20.11 14.83 18.95
N LEU A 85 20.49 15.05 17.69
CA LEU A 85 21.82 14.72 17.17
C LEU A 85 22.91 15.56 17.83
N LEU A 86 22.65 16.82 18.14
CA LEU A 86 23.60 17.71 18.83
C LEU A 86 23.84 17.30 20.30
N LEU A 87 22.87 16.66 20.95
CA LEU A 87 23.04 16.12 22.31
C LEU A 87 24.05 14.96 22.37
N ILE A 88 24.15 14.13 21.33
CA ILE A 88 25.06 12.97 21.30
C ILE A 88 26.53 13.37 21.53
N PRO A 89 27.14 14.26 20.73
CA PRO A 89 28.54 14.65 20.94
C PRO A 89 28.73 15.39 22.26
N LEU A 90 27.77 16.20 22.72
CA LEU A 90 27.88 16.90 24.00
C LEU A 90 27.92 15.93 25.19
N ILE A 91 27.06 14.90 25.18
CA ILE A 91 27.07 13.85 26.21
C ILE A 91 28.38 13.07 26.16
N MET A 92 28.86 12.70 24.97
CA MET A 92 30.14 12.00 24.80
C MET A 92 31.32 12.83 25.33
N ILE A 93 31.40 14.11 24.95
CA ILE A 93 32.42 15.04 25.45
C ILE A 93 32.35 15.15 26.97
N LYS A 94 31.15 15.27 27.56
CA LYS A 94 30.97 15.35 29.01
C LYS A 94 31.50 14.09 29.72
N VAL A 95 31.19 12.91 29.19
CA VAL A 95 31.65 11.63 29.77
C VAL A 95 33.16 11.49 29.65
N VAL A 96 33.76 11.88 28.51
CA VAL A 96 35.22 11.81 28.30
C VAL A 96 35.95 12.78 29.23
N ILE A 97 35.51 14.04 29.32
CA ILE A 97 36.14 15.05 30.20
C ILE A 97 36.01 14.62 31.66
N ALA A 98 34.84 14.13 32.10
CA ALA A 98 34.63 13.66 33.46
C ALA A 98 35.54 12.48 33.84
N ARG A 99 35.93 11.63 32.87
CA ARG A 99 36.85 10.49 33.08
C ARG A 99 38.32 10.87 32.99
N ARG A 100 38.71 11.78 32.09
CA ARG A 100 40.12 12.10 31.79
C ARG A 100 40.64 13.34 32.51
N HIS A 101 39.81 14.36 32.74
CA HIS A 101 40.23 15.67 33.25
C HIS A 101 39.28 16.18 34.33
N ALA A 102 39.24 15.50 35.48
CA ALA A 102 38.39 15.84 36.61
C ALA A 102 38.67 17.23 37.24
N GLN A 103 39.81 17.84 36.94
CA GLN A 103 40.19 19.18 37.44
C GLN A 103 39.43 20.34 36.77
N LEU A 104 38.70 20.11 35.67
CA LEU A 104 37.95 21.14 34.92
C LEU A 104 36.48 21.28 35.40
N SER A 105 36.26 21.35 36.72
CA SER A 105 34.92 21.32 37.33
C SER A 105 33.97 22.40 36.80
N THR A 106 34.43 23.66 36.62
CA THR A 106 33.58 24.76 36.14
C THR A 106 33.11 24.56 34.69
N LYS A 107 33.98 24.04 33.80
CA LYS A 107 33.60 23.78 32.40
C LYS A 107 32.61 22.61 32.30
N LEU A 108 32.71 21.62 33.20
CA LEU A 108 31.76 20.51 33.30
C LEU A 108 30.36 20.99 33.73
N ILE A 109 30.25 22.02 34.58
CA ILE A 109 28.97 22.63 34.98
C ILE A 109 28.28 23.27 33.77
N MET A 110 29.00 24.11 33.02
CA MET A 110 28.46 24.77 31.83
C MET A 110 27.98 23.76 30.78
N LEU A 111 28.75 22.68 30.58
CA LEU A 111 28.37 21.60 29.68
C LEU A 111 27.14 20.82 30.18
N GLY A 112 27.02 20.61 31.50
CA GLY A 112 25.85 20.00 32.12
C GLY A 112 24.58 20.85 31.94
N LEU A 113 24.68 22.16 32.12
CA LEU A 113 23.60 23.12 31.89
C LEU A 113 23.20 23.18 30.41
N ALA A 114 24.17 23.17 29.48
CA ALA A 114 23.90 23.15 28.05
C ALA A 114 23.14 21.88 27.62
N ILE A 115 23.57 20.70 28.09
CA ILE A 115 22.87 19.43 27.82
C ILE A 115 21.44 19.47 28.37
N PHE A 116 21.25 19.98 29.59
CA PHE A 116 19.91 20.10 30.16
C PHE A 116 19.02 21.08 29.37
N GLY A 117 19.54 22.27 29.03
CA GLY A 117 18.79 23.27 28.25
C GLY A 117 18.36 22.75 26.88
N LEU A 118 19.25 22.04 26.18
CA LEU A 118 18.93 21.39 24.91
C LEU A 118 17.90 20.26 25.07
N SER A 119 18.02 19.44 26.12
CA SER A 119 17.06 18.36 26.42
C SER A 119 15.68 18.90 26.80
N PHE A 120 15.65 20.02 27.54
CA PHE A 120 14.43 20.75 27.87
C PHE A 120 13.79 21.33 26.61
N GLY A 121 14.55 22.00 25.74
CA GLY A 121 14.07 22.52 24.46
C GLY A 121 13.54 21.42 23.54
N LEU A 122 14.25 20.31 23.42
CA LEU A 122 13.85 19.11 22.66
C LEU A 122 12.47 18.58 23.12
N THR A 123 12.27 18.50 24.43
CA THR A 123 11.02 18.05 25.05
C THR A 123 9.91 19.09 24.91
N GLY A 124 10.23 20.38 25.04
CA GLY A 124 9.27 21.47 24.88
C GLY A 124 8.67 21.55 23.48
N ILE A 125 9.49 21.39 22.43
CA ILE A 125 9.04 21.40 21.03
C ILE A 125 8.06 20.24 20.74
N THR A 126 8.12 19.15 21.50
CA THR A 126 7.24 17.99 21.33
C THR A 126 6.11 18.00 22.34
N ALA A 127 6.38 17.63 23.60
CA ALA A 127 5.38 17.51 24.64
C ALA A 127 4.67 18.84 24.93
N GLY A 128 5.40 19.96 24.91
CA GLY A 128 4.82 21.30 25.11
C GLY A 128 3.85 21.70 24.00
N TYR A 129 4.20 21.42 22.73
CA TYR A 129 3.31 21.67 21.60
C TYR A 129 1.95 20.97 21.74
N TYR A 130 1.96 19.68 22.10
CA TYR A 130 0.75 18.89 22.30
C TYR A 130 -0.05 19.37 23.53
N ALA A 131 0.62 19.71 24.63
CA ALA A 131 -0.03 20.18 25.85
C ALA A 131 -0.76 21.51 25.64
N LEU A 132 -0.16 22.46 24.91
CA LEU A 132 -0.73 23.79 24.70
C LEU A 132 -1.98 23.80 23.83
N HIS A 133 -2.08 22.90 22.85
CA HIS A 133 -3.24 22.91 21.96
C HIS A 133 -4.41 22.09 22.52
N ARG A 134 -4.20 21.15 23.45
CA ARG A 134 -5.19 20.14 23.84
C ARG A 134 -6.54 20.72 24.32
N SER A 135 -6.56 21.95 24.81
CA SER A 135 -7.79 22.65 25.23
C SER A 135 -8.77 22.95 24.09
N ASP A 136 -8.31 22.97 22.83
CA ASP A 136 -9.10 23.49 21.71
C ASP A 136 -9.79 22.39 20.87
N PHE A 137 -9.64 21.11 21.25
CA PHE A 137 -10.27 20.02 20.53
C PHE A 137 -11.78 19.99 20.74
N LYS A 138 -12.57 20.07 19.66
CA LYS A 138 -14.03 20.00 19.68
C LYS A 138 -14.51 18.86 18.79
N TYR A 139 -15.47 18.07 19.25
CA TYR A 139 -16.11 17.04 18.42
C TYR A 139 -16.90 17.68 17.26
N ALA A 140 -16.81 17.12 16.05
CA ALA A 140 -17.33 17.69 14.82
C ALA A 140 -18.07 16.63 13.99
N VAL A 141 -19.39 16.70 13.92
CA VAL A 141 -20.20 15.76 13.12
C VAL A 141 -20.29 16.26 11.68
N LEU A 142 -20.34 15.34 10.71
CA LEU A 142 -20.76 15.69 9.34
C LEU A 142 -22.23 16.09 9.36
N SER A 143 -22.57 17.27 8.86
CA SER A 143 -23.96 17.67 8.63
C SER A 143 -24.20 17.95 7.14
N ASP A 144 -25.47 17.99 6.72
CA ASP A 144 -25.86 18.23 5.32
C ASP A 144 -25.34 19.57 4.75
N VAL A 145 -24.94 20.51 5.62
CA VAL A 145 -24.32 21.80 5.25
C VAL A 145 -22.85 21.64 4.83
N ASP A 146 -22.22 20.50 5.15
CA ASP A 146 -20.81 20.27 4.89
C ASP A 146 -20.51 19.80 3.46
N ASP A 147 -21.53 19.39 2.68
CA ASP A 147 -21.35 18.92 1.30
C ASP A 147 -20.69 19.99 0.40
N GLU A 148 -20.92 21.28 0.65
CA GLU A 148 -20.26 22.38 -0.07
C GLU A 148 -18.76 22.50 0.24
N ILE A 149 -18.32 21.95 1.37
CA ILE A 149 -16.93 22.04 1.86
C ILE A 149 -16.16 20.75 1.54
N LEU A 150 -16.86 19.62 1.31
CA LEU A 150 -16.24 18.33 1.02
C LEU A 150 -15.58 18.34 -0.36
N ASN A 151 -14.30 17.97 -0.39
CA ASN A 151 -13.56 17.79 -1.63
C ASN A 151 -12.85 16.44 -1.60
N VAL A 152 -13.17 15.60 -2.58
CA VAL A 152 -12.68 14.22 -2.69
C VAL A 152 -11.16 14.15 -2.76
N GLU A 153 -10.53 15.03 -3.53
CA GLU A 153 -9.07 15.07 -3.71
C GLU A 153 -8.38 15.52 -2.41
N ILE A 154 -8.95 16.52 -1.73
CA ILE A 154 -8.46 16.99 -0.44
C ILE A 154 -8.60 15.89 0.61
N GLY A 155 -9.77 15.25 0.70
CA GLY A 155 -10.04 14.13 1.59
C GLY A 155 -9.09 12.95 1.35
N GLN A 156 -8.80 12.61 0.10
CA GLN A 156 -7.82 11.59 -0.27
C GLN A 156 -6.41 11.96 0.19
N LYS A 157 -5.93 13.16 -0.14
CA LYS A 157 -4.58 13.63 0.26
C LYS A 157 -4.43 13.66 1.78
N ILE A 158 -5.43 14.17 2.49
CA ILE A 158 -5.43 14.21 3.96
C ILE A 158 -5.43 12.80 4.52
N THR A 159 -6.27 11.89 4.01
CA THR A 159 -6.34 10.50 4.47
C THR A 159 -5.02 9.79 4.25
N ASN A 160 -4.47 9.84 3.04
CA ASN A 160 -3.18 9.25 2.69
C ASN A 160 -2.08 9.76 3.62
N ARG A 161 -1.96 11.07 3.79
CA ARG A 161 -0.87 11.68 4.57
C ARG A 161 -1.02 11.50 6.07
N LYS A 162 -2.23 11.60 6.62
CA LYS A 162 -2.44 11.58 8.08
C LYS A 162 -2.58 10.17 8.62
N CYS A 163 -3.27 9.27 7.91
CA CYS A 163 -3.48 7.90 8.36
C CYS A 163 -2.25 7.00 8.16
N SER A 164 -1.48 7.20 7.07
CA SER A 164 -0.25 6.42 6.80
C SER A 164 0.85 6.57 7.85
N LYS A 165 0.80 7.64 8.65
CA LYS A 165 1.74 7.84 9.78
C LYS A 165 1.74 6.66 10.76
N CYS A 166 0.62 5.93 10.89
CA CYS A 166 0.43 4.87 11.89
C CYS A 166 -0.30 3.62 11.36
N HIS A 167 -1.01 3.71 10.24
CA HIS A 167 -1.80 2.63 9.66
C HIS A 167 -1.38 2.32 8.23
N SER A 168 -1.50 1.07 7.79
CA SER A 168 -1.47 0.78 6.35
C SER A 168 -2.74 1.35 5.71
N LEU A 169 -2.59 2.01 4.56
CA LEU A 169 -3.74 2.57 3.84
C LEU A 169 -4.71 1.46 3.39
N GLU A 170 -4.18 0.28 3.08
CA GLU A 170 -4.99 -0.90 2.78
C GLU A 170 -6.00 -1.20 3.89
N ARG A 171 -5.55 -1.25 5.15
CA ARG A 171 -6.43 -1.52 6.29
C ARG A 171 -7.50 -0.45 6.45
N VAL A 172 -7.15 0.82 6.19
CA VAL A 172 -8.08 1.93 6.27
C VAL A 172 -9.14 1.79 5.18
N TYR A 173 -8.72 1.55 3.94
CA TYR A 173 -9.63 1.44 2.81
C TYR A 173 -10.49 0.18 2.88
N GLN A 174 -9.98 -0.97 3.26
CA GLN A 174 -10.76 -2.21 3.37
C GLN A 174 -11.79 -2.22 4.52
N SER A 175 -11.79 -1.22 5.40
CA SER A 175 -12.77 -1.15 6.48
C SER A 175 -14.16 -0.78 5.94
N TYR A 176 -15.19 -1.46 6.45
CA TYR A 176 -16.60 -1.16 6.17
C TYR A 176 -17.27 -0.59 7.42
N LYS A 177 -17.77 0.64 7.33
CA LYS A 177 -18.46 1.34 8.43
C LYS A 177 -19.56 2.26 7.89
N SER A 178 -20.56 2.55 8.70
CA SER A 178 -21.49 3.66 8.42
C SER A 178 -20.77 5.01 8.54
N ASP A 179 -21.37 6.06 7.98
CA ASP A 179 -20.99 7.46 8.17
C ASP A 179 -20.80 7.84 9.65
N ILE A 180 -21.72 7.44 10.54
CA ILE A 180 -21.64 7.68 11.98
C ILE A 180 -20.46 6.92 12.60
N ALA A 181 -20.27 5.65 12.24
CA ALA A 181 -19.19 4.83 12.75
C ALA A 181 -17.81 5.29 12.24
N TRP A 182 -17.74 5.79 11.00
CA TRP A 182 -16.57 6.46 10.46
C TRP A 182 -16.27 7.74 11.23
N THR A 183 -17.27 8.60 11.43
CA THR A 183 -17.13 9.84 12.20
C THR A 183 -16.54 9.58 13.58
N HIS A 184 -17.11 8.63 14.33
CA HIS A 184 -16.60 8.26 15.65
C HIS A 184 -15.16 7.72 15.61
N THR A 185 -14.84 6.87 14.63
CA THR A 185 -13.49 6.31 14.46
C THR A 185 -12.47 7.40 14.16
N ILE A 186 -12.75 8.29 13.22
CA ILE A 186 -11.84 9.36 12.82
C ILE A 186 -11.70 10.40 13.94
N HIS A 187 -12.75 10.69 14.71
CA HIS A 187 -12.65 11.52 15.91
C HIS A 187 -11.69 10.96 16.95
N LYS A 188 -11.78 9.65 17.22
CA LYS A 188 -10.85 9.00 18.14
C LYS A 188 -9.40 9.12 17.64
N MET A 189 -9.18 8.98 16.33
CA MET A 189 -7.84 9.17 15.75
C MET A 189 -7.40 10.64 15.82
N ALA A 190 -8.33 11.57 15.61
CA ALA A 190 -8.09 13.00 15.71
C ALA A 190 -7.69 13.40 17.12
N GLU A 191 -8.35 12.85 18.15
CA GLU A 191 -7.98 13.06 19.56
C GLU A 191 -6.57 12.53 19.87
N LEU A 192 -6.19 11.39 19.30
CA LEU A 192 -4.87 10.76 19.50
C LEU A 192 -3.73 11.50 18.80
N ASP A 193 -3.96 12.07 17.60
CA ASP A 193 -2.96 12.86 16.84
C ASP A 193 -3.23 14.38 16.90
N TYR A 194 -4.07 14.84 17.84
CA TYR A 194 -4.37 16.26 18.01
C TYR A 194 -3.09 17.04 18.38
N PRO A 195 -2.80 18.24 17.85
CA PRO A 195 -3.62 19.07 16.93
C PRO A 195 -3.40 18.79 15.44
N ASN A 196 -2.67 17.73 15.07
CA ASN A 196 -2.29 17.50 13.68
C ASN A 196 -3.47 17.02 12.81
N ILE A 197 -4.59 16.61 13.41
CA ILE A 197 -5.86 16.34 12.72
C ILE A 197 -6.90 17.33 13.27
N THR A 198 -7.30 18.28 12.45
CA THR A 198 -8.29 19.32 12.76
C THR A 198 -9.70 18.85 12.46
N ASN A 199 -10.70 19.59 12.93
CA ASN A 199 -12.11 19.30 12.61
C ASN A 199 -12.42 19.38 11.12
N PHE A 200 -11.76 20.29 10.40
CA PHE A 200 -11.85 20.33 8.94
C PHE A 200 -11.34 19.02 8.33
N ASP A 201 -10.18 18.52 8.78
CA ASP A 201 -9.65 17.26 8.29
C ASP A 201 -10.57 16.08 8.59
N VAL A 202 -11.18 16.04 9.78
CA VAL A 202 -12.14 14.97 10.14
C VAL A 202 -13.27 14.93 9.13
N LYS A 203 -13.87 16.08 8.78
CA LYS A 203 -14.95 16.14 7.79
C LYS A 203 -14.47 15.65 6.41
N GLN A 204 -13.33 16.14 5.93
CA GLN A 204 -12.77 15.72 4.63
C GLN A 204 -12.47 14.21 4.58
N ILE A 205 -11.89 13.65 5.65
CA ILE A 205 -11.55 12.21 5.74
C ILE A 205 -12.82 11.37 5.75
N VAL A 206 -13.81 11.72 6.58
CA VAL A 206 -15.05 10.93 6.70
C VAL A 206 -15.82 10.97 5.38
N GLY A 207 -16.00 12.14 4.79
CA GLY A 207 -16.68 12.28 3.50
C GLY A 207 -16.01 11.44 2.41
N TYR A 208 -14.68 11.50 2.32
CA TYR A 208 -13.92 10.70 1.36
C TYR A 208 -14.06 9.19 1.60
N LEU A 209 -13.92 8.72 2.85
CA LEU A 209 -13.98 7.28 3.16
C LEU A 209 -15.36 6.70 2.93
N VAL A 210 -16.42 7.45 3.25
CA VAL A 210 -17.81 7.04 2.98
C VAL A 210 -18.04 6.94 1.48
N GLN A 211 -17.65 7.96 0.71
CA GLN A 211 -17.80 7.95 -0.75
C GLN A 211 -16.99 6.83 -1.40
N GLN A 212 -15.74 6.62 -0.99
CA GLN A 212 -14.91 5.55 -1.52
C GLN A 212 -15.49 4.16 -1.22
N GLN A 213 -16.07 3.97 -0.03
CA GLN A 213 -16.75 2.73 0.34
C GLN A 213 -17.99 2.50 -0.54
N GLN A 214 -18.82 3.54 -0.75
CA GLN A 214 -19.99 3.47 -1.63
C GLN A 214 -19.58 3.12 -3.07
N LYS A 215 -18.50 3.72 -3.58
CA LYS A 215 -17.97 3.41 -4.92
C LYS A 215 -17.60 1.93 -5.05
N ARG A 216 -16.86 1.38 -4.09
CA ARG A 216 -16.51 -0.06 -4.10
C ARG A 216 -17.73 -0.97 -4.01
N GLN A 217 -18.71 -0.62 -3.19
CA GLN A 217 -19.96 -1.38 -3.11
C GLN A 217 -20.72 -1.34 -4.45
N GLY A 218 -20.70 -0.20 -5.14
CA GLY A 218 -21.21 -0.07 -6.50
C GLY A 218 -20.46 -0.96 -7.49
N GLU A 219 -19.13 -0.88 -7.51
CA GLU A 219 -18.26 -1.71 -8.38
C GLU A 219 -18.46 -3.22 -8.14
N GLU A 220 -18.56 -3.65 -6.88
CA GLU A 220 -18.81 -5.04 -6.52
C GLU A 220 -20.20 -5.51 -6.98
N LYS A 221 -21.22 -4.66 -6.82
CA LYS A 221 -22.58 -4.92 -7.30
C LYS A 221 -22.64 -5.01 -8.82
N ASP A 222 -21.95 -4.10 -9.51
CA ASP A 222 -21.87 -4.08 -10.98
C ASP A 222 -21.16 -5.33 -11.50
N LYS A 223 -20.07 -5.75 -10.86
CA LYS A 223 -19.36 -7.00 -11.19
C LYS A 223 -20.26 -8.23 -11.00
N LEU A 224 -20.97 -8.33 -9.87
CA LEU A 224 -21.92 -9.41 -9.65
C LEU A 224 -23.01 -9.43 -10.73
N ARG A 225 -23.52 -8.25 -11.10
CA ARG A 225 -24.52 -8.11 -12.16
C ARG A 225 -23.98 -8.56 -13.52
N MET A 226 -22.73 -8.26 -13.84
CA MET A 226 -22.05 -8.75 -15.05
C MET A 226 -21.94 -10.27 -15.06
N GLU A 227 -21.58 -10.89 -13.93
CA GLU A 227 -21.47 -12.35 -13.80
C GLU A 227 -22.83 -13.05 -13.97
N ILE A 228 -23.89 -12.50 -13.35
CA ILE A 228 -25.26 -12.98 -13.49
C ILE A 228 -25.73 -12.86 -14.95
N GLY A 229 -25.60 -11.68 -15.56
CA GLY A 229 -26.01 -11.47 -16.95
C GLY A 229 -25.27 -12.37 -17.93
N ARG A 230 -23.96 -12.59 -17.72
CA ARG A 230 -23.17 -13.54 -18.50
C ARG A 230 -23.70 -14.96 -18.37
N SER A 231 -23.95 -15.41 -17.14
CA SER A 231 -24.49 -16.75 -16.87
C SER A 231 -25.86 -16.95 -17.53
N LEU A 232 -26.75 -15.97 -17.41
CA LEU A 232 -28.08 -16.00 -18.02
C LEU A 232 -28.00 -16.09 -19.54
N VAL A 233 -27.14 -15.32 -20.20
CA VAL A 233 -26.94 -15.42 -21.66
C VAL A 233 -26.42 -16.80 -22.04
N SER A 234 -25.41 -17.30 -21.32
CA SER A 234 -24.81 -18.61 -21.59
C SER A 234 -25.73 -19.79 -21.31
N GLN A 235 -26.70 -19.67 -20.40
CA GLN A 235 -27.61 -20.76 -20.04
C GLN A 235 -28.93 -20.72 -20.81
N LYS A 236 -29.50 -19.53 -21.01
CA LYS A 236 -30.84 -19.36 -21.59
C LYS A 236 -30.78 -19.04 -23.09
N CYS A 237 -29.89 -18.15 -23.52
CA CYS A 237 -29.85 -17.75 -24.92
C CYS A 237 -29.13 -18.77 -25.81
N SER A 238 -28.16 -19.51 -25.27
CA SER A 238 -27.42 -20.57 -25.98
C SER A 238 -28.29 -21.78 -26.38
N ILE A 239 -29.47 -21.93 -25.77
CA ILE A 239 -30.42 -22.99 -26.08
C ILE A 239 -30.83 -22.94 -27.56
N CYS A 240 -30.97 -21.73 -28.10
CA CYS A 240 -31.47 -21.49 -29.47
C CYS A 240 -30.51 -20.67 -30.35
N HIS A 241 -29.50 -20.02 -29.76
CA HIS A 241 -28.63 -19.09 -30.47
C HIS A 241 -27.15 -19.38 -30.20
N ASP A 242 -26.34 -19.26 -31.26
CA ASP A 242 -24.91 -19.24 -31.10
C ASP A 242 -24.44 -17.99 -30.35
N LEU A 243 -23.52 -18.15 -29.39
CA LEU A 243 -23.04 -17.06 -28.55
C LEU A 243 -22.22 -16.02 -29.34
N ASP A 244 -21.54 -16.41 -30.42
CA ASP A 244 -20.78 -15.49 -31.26
C ASP A 244 -21.69 -14.47 -31.92
N ARG A 245 -22.90 -14.89 -32.32
CA ARG A 245 -23.92 -13.97 -32.85
C ARG A 245 -24.37 -12.95 -31.81
N ILE A 246 -24.52 -13.38 -30.55
CA ILE A 246 -24.98 -12.51 -29.46
C ILE A 246 -23.88 -11.52 -29.09
N PHE A 247 -22.66 -11.99 -28.83
CA PHE A 247 -21.54 -11.15 -28.42
C PHE A 247 -21.00 -10.27 -29.56
N GLY A 248 -21.16 -10.72 -30.82
CA GLY A 248 -20.81 -9.96 -32.02
C GLY A 248 -21.75 -8.80 -32.32
N ALA A 249 -22.99 -8.82 -31.82
CA ALA A 249 -23.97 -7.78 -32.10
C ALA A 249 -23.60 -6.42 -31.46
N GLN A 250 -23.72 -5.35 -32.25
CA GLN A 250 -23.54 -3.97 -31.77
C GLN A 250 -24.90 -3.34 -31.55
N LYS A 251 -25.31 -3.22 -30.29
CA LYS A 251 -26.62 -2.67 -29.91
C LYS A 251 -26.49 -1.81 -28.66
N GLY A 252 -27.18 -0.68 -28.65
CA GLY A 252 -27.37 0.14 -27.45
C GLY A 252 -28.39 -0.48 -26.49
N ARG A 253 -28.55 0.13 -25.31
CA ARG A 253 -29.46 -0.38 -24.26
C ARG A 253 -30.88 -0.58 -24.79
N GLN A 254 -31.45 0.44 -25.43
CA GLN A 254 -32.81 0.38 -25.96
C GLN A 254 -32.98 -0.73 -27.00
N GLU A 255 -32.02 -0.88 -27.92
CA GLU A 255 -32.07 -1.91 -28.96
C GLU A 255 -31.97 -3.33 -28.38
N TRP A 256 -31.20 -3.50 -27.30
CA TRP A 256 -31.16 -4.76 -26.55
C TRP A 256 -32.47 -5.04 -25.81
N THR A 257 -33.06 -4.04 -25.16
CA THR A 257 -34.37 -4.15 -24.51
C THR A 257 -35.44 -4.60 -25.49
N GLU A 258 -35.50 -3.97 -26.67
CA GLU A 258 -36.44 -4.35 -27.74
C GLU A 258 -36.16 -5.77 -28.26
N THR A 259 -34.88 -6.12 -28.43
CA THR A 259 -34.47 -7.45 -28.90
C THR A 259 -34.92 -8.53 -27.92
N ILE A 260 -34.66 -8.36 -26.63
CA ILE A 260 -35.02 -9.34 -25.59
C ILE A 260 -36.53 -9.41 -25.42
N SER A 261 -37.24 -8.27 -25.40
CA SER A 261 -38.71 -8.26 -25.36
C SER A 261 -39.32 -9.03 -26.54
N ARG A 262 -38.74 -8.88 -27.73
CA ARG A 262 -39.17 -9.66 -28.90
C ARG A 262 -38.86 -11.15 -28.73
N MET A 263 -37.69 -11.52 -28.20
CA MET A 263 -37.35 -12.94 -27.98
C MET A 263 -38.28 -13.61 -26.96
N THR A 264 -38.61 -12.94 -25.85
CA THR A 264 -39.57 -13.46 -24.88
C THR A 264 -40.96 -13.65 -25.51
N LYS A 265 -41.43 -12.68 -26.31
CA LYS A 265 -42.71 -12.80 -27.03
C LYS A 265 -42.70 -13.91 -28.08
N THR A 266 -41.60 -14.07 -28.82
CA THR A 266 -41.48 -15.08 -29.88
C THR A 266 -41.29 -16.50 -29.32
N ASN A 267 -40.62 -16.65 -28.18
CA ASN A 267 -40.48 -17.95 -27.51
C ASN A 267 -41.83 -18.50 -27.02
N GLY A 268 -42.78 -17.62 -26.70
CA GLY A 268 -44.14 -18.00 -26.30
C GLY A 268 -44.26 -18.48 -24.85
N ASP A 269 -43.15 -18.57 -24.13
CA ASP A 269 -43.08 -18.86 -22.70
C ASP A 269 -42.81 -17.56 -21.91
N ALA A 270 -43.85 -17.08 -21.22
CA ALA A 270 -43.79 -15.86 -20.42
C ALA A 270 -42.90 -15.99 -19.18
N ASP A 271 -42.64 -17.22 -18.72
CA ASP A 271 -41.84 -17.49 -17.52
C ASP A 271 -40.37 -17.77 -17.86
N PHE A 272 -40.01 -17.75 -19.15
CA PHE A 272 -38.64 -18.03 -19.60
C PHE A 272 -37.62 -17.01 -19.05
N LEU A 273 -38.00 -15.74 -18.94
CA LEU A 273 -37.19 -14.66 -18.36
C LEU A 273 -38.05 -13.78 -17.46
N SER A 274 -37.63 -13.62 -16.20
CA SER A 274 -38.17 -12.59 -15.32
C SER A 274 -37.69 -11.20 -15.73
N ASP A 275 -38.39 -10.16 -15.28
CA ASP A 275 -38.02 -8.76 -15.54
C ASP A 275 -36.60 -8.42 -15.05
N GLN A 276 -36.21 -8.96 -13.88
CA GLN A 276 -34.88 -8.75 -13.32
C GLN A 276 -33.80 -9.45 -14.15
N GLU A 277 -34.03 -10.70 -14.58
CA GLU A 277 -33.09 -11.41 -15.46
C GLU A 277 -32.94 -10.70 -16.81
N ALA A 278 -34.03 -10.21 -17.38
CA ALA A 278 -33.99 -9.42 -18.61
C ALA A 278 -33.12 -8.16 -18.43
N GLU A 279 -33.29 -7.42 -17.33
CA GLU A 279 -32.47 -6.25 -17.03
C GLU A 279 -31.00 -6.58 -16.79
N ASP A 280 -30.67 -7.72 -16.16
CA ASP A 280 -29.29 -8.14 -15.93
C ASP A 280 -28.60 -8.60 -17.23
N ILE A 281 -29.33 -9.27 -18.12
CA ILE A 281 -28.87 -9.57 -19.48
C ILE A 281 -28.62 -8.28 -20.27
N ILE A 282 -29.57 -7.32 -20.25
CA ILE A 282 -29.43 -6.04 -20.95
C ILE A 282 -28.21 -5.28 -20.42
N TYR A 283 -28.04 -5.22 -19.10
CA TYR A 283 -26.89 -4.59 -18.48
C TYR A 283 -25.58 -5.23 -18.93
N PHE A 284 -25.48 -6.55 -18.91
CA PHE A 284 -24.29 -7.27 -19.36
C PHE A 284 -23.99 -7.04 -20.85
N LEU A 285 -24.96 -7.20 -21.74
CA LEU A 285 -24.76 -7.07 -23.19
C LEU A 285 -24.39 -5.64 -23.62
N THR A 286 -24.78 -4.63 -22.83
CA THR A 286 -24.39 -3.23 -23.06
C THR A 286 -22.97 -2.93 -22.56
N HIS A 287 -22.52 -3.55 -21.47
CA HIS A 287 -21.25 -3.23 -20.81
C HIS A 287 -20.08 -4.17 -21.16
N ILE A 288 -20.33 -5.35 -21.73
CA ILE A 288 -19.29 -6.32 -22.14
C ILE A 288 -18.22 -5.74 -23.09
N ARG A 289 -18.53 -4.64 -23.78
CA ARG A 289 -17.60 -3.94 -24.68
C ARG A 289 -16.79 -2.85 -23.99
N GLN A 290 -17.27 -2.28 -22.88
CA GLN A 290 -16.55 -1.24 -22.14
C GLN A 290 -15.35 -1.82 -21.39
N GLU A 291 -15.40 -3.09 -20.96
CA GLU A 291 -14.23 -3.80 -20.40
C GLU A 291 -13.07 -3.97 -21.39
N LYS A 292 -13.28 -3.74 -22.70
CA LYS A 292 -12.22 -3.83 -23.73
C LYS A 292 -11.52 -2.50 -24.04
N LYS A 293 -11.89 -1.39 -23.40
CA LYS A 293 -11.23 -0.08 -23.64
C LYS A 293 -10.11 0.12 -22.60
N PRO A 294 -8.82 0.18 -22.98
CA PRO A 294 -7.76 0.48 -22.03
C PRO A 294 -7.95 1.89 -21.47
N GLU A 295 -8.07 1.99 -20.15
CA GLU A 295 -8.30 3.23 -19.42
C GLU A 295 -6.96 3.94 -19.14
N ASN A 296 -6.34 4.44 -20.23
CA ASN A 296 -5.43 5.59 -20.33
C ASN A 296 -4.69 5.50 -21.68
N PRO A 297 -5.05 6.28 -22.71
CA PRO A 297 -4.12 6.52 -23.80
C PRO A 297 -3.02 7.45 -23.29
N ASP A 298 -1.80 6.93 -23.21
CA ASP A 298 -0.58 7.72 -23.06
C ASP A 298 -0.56 8.80 -24.17
N PRO A 299 -0.46 10.11 -23.85
CA PRO A 299 -0.77 11.17 -24.80
C PRO A 299 0.30 11.42 -25.88
N ASP A 300 1.16 10.44 -26.20
CA ASP A 300 2.26 10.63 -27.14
C ASP A 300 2.36 9.52 -28.20
N ILE A 301 1.26 9.25 -28.89
CA ILE A 301 1.31 8.50 -30.15
C ILE A 301 0.54 9.29 -31.21
N THR A 302 1.29 10.11 -31.94
CA THR A 302 0.86 10.69 -33.22
C THR A 302 0.43 9.58 -34.17
N ILE A 303 -0.81 9.71 -34.66
CA ILE A 303 -1.39 8.87 -35.70
C ILE A 303 -0.66 9.17 -37.01
N ASP A 304 0.06 8.17 -37.52
CA ASP A 304 0.27 8.04 -38.94
C ASP A 304 -0.03 6.59 -39.34
N GLY A 305 -0.72 6.42 -40.46
CA GLY A 305 -1.45 5.22 -40.82
C GLY A 305 -0.61 3.95 -40.97
N GLN A 306 -1.31 2.82 -40.80
CA GLN A 306 -0.90 1.42 -40.89
C GLN A 306 -0.48 0.77 -39.55
N GLU A 307 -1.43 0.11 -38.89
CA GLU A 307 -1.18 -0.73 -37.72
C GLU A 307 -0.17 -1.85 -38.05
N PRO A 308 0.91 -2.04 -37.26
CA PRO A 308 1.91 -3.05 -37.54
C PRO A 308 1.35 -4.47 -37.32
N PRO A 309 1.74 -5.48 -38.13
CA PRO A 309 1.21 -6.85 -38.08
C PRO A 309 1.22 -7.53 -36.71
N GLY A 310 2.11 -7.10 -35.80
CA GLY A 310 2.21 -7.64 -34.45
C GLY A 310 1.08 -7.25 -33.49
N GLU A 311 0.38 -6.12 -33.71
CA GLU A 311 -0.77 -5.71 -32.89
C GLU A 311 -1.97 -6.65 -33.12
N MET A 312 -2.21 -7.01 -34.39
CA MET A 312 -3.28 -7.93 -34.77
C MET A 312 -3.08 -9.33 -34.19
N ILE A 313 -1.83 -9.85 -34.21
CA ILE A 313 -1.53 -11.16 -33.62
C ILE A 313 -1.67 -11.13 -32.09
N LYS A 314 -1.29 -10.03 -31.42
CA LYS A 314 -1.53 -9.87 -29.96
C LYS A 314 -3.02 -9.92 -29.63
N ALA A 315 -3.84 -9.23 -30.41
CA ALA A 315 -5.30 -9.25 -30.23
C ALA A 315 -5.88 -10.65 -30.47
N LEU A 316 -5.37 -11.38 -31.46
CA LEU A 316 -5.76 -12.76 -31.75
C LEU A 316 -5.37 -13.71 -30.61
N VAL A 317 -4.14 -13.62 -30.09
CA VAL A 317 -3.67 -14.41 -28.94
C VAL A 317 -4.51 -14.08 -27.70
N ALA A 318 -4.80 -12.81 -27.45
CA ALA A 318 -5.69 -12.40 -26.38
C ALA A 318 -7.07 -13.03 -26.54
N LEU A 319 -7.67 -12.94 -27.73
CA LEU A 319 -9.01 -13.45 -27.98
C LEU A 319 -9.10 -14.97 -27.84
N LYS A 320 -8.19 -15.71 -28.49
CA LYS A 320 -8.26 -17.18 -28.57
C LYS A 320 -7.66 -17.85 -27.35
N CYS A 321 -6.55 -17.35 -26.82
CA CYS A 321 -5.87 -17.97 -25.68
C CYS A 321 -6.36 -17.45 -24.32
N SER A 322 -7.23 -16.43 -24.27
CA SER A 322 -7.92 -16.02 -23.03
C SER A 322 -9.45 -16.13 -23.12
N ALA A 323 -9.95 -16.95 -24.05
CA ALA A 323 -11.36 -17.21 -24.37
C ALA A 323 -12.17 -17.83 -23.20
N GLY A 324 -12.12 -17.24 -22.01
CA GLY A 324 -12.84 -17.66 -20.82
C GLY A 324 -12.19 -18.77 -19.98
N CYS A 325 -11.10 -19.40 -20.46
CA CYS A 325 -10.49 -20.54 -19.76
C CYS A 325 -9.41 -20.14 -18.75
N HIS A 326 -8.51 -19.23 -19.12
CA HIS A 326 -7.46 -18.72 -18.25
C HIS A 326 -7.02 -17.32 -18.66
N ALA A 327 -6.42 -16.58 -17.72
CA ALA A 327 -5.94 -15.23 -17.97
C ALA A 327 -4.78 -15.20 -18.98
N LEU A 328 -4.73 -14.16 -19.82
CA LEU A 328 -3.76 -13.99 -20.90
C LEU A 328 -2.31 -13.91 -20.39
N ASP A 329 -2.12 -13.31 -19.22
CA ASP A 329 -0.81 -13.18 -18.59
C ASP A 329 -0.17 -14.54 -18.32
N ARG A 330 -0.95 -15.59 -18.02
CA ARG A 330 -0.45 -16.95 -17.86
C ARG A 330 0.20 -17.48 -19.13
N VAL A 331 -0.36 -17.16 -20.30
CA VAL A 331 0.18 -17.57 -21.61
C VAL A 331 1.44 -16.78 -21.92
N LEU A 332 1.42 -15.47 -21.68
CA LEU A 332 2.52 -14.56 -22.00
C LEU A 332 3.74 -14.70 -21.09
N ARG A 333 3.62 -15.36 -19.92
CA ARG A 333 4.74 -15.66 -19.01
C ARG A 333 5.49 -16.96 -19.33
N VAL A 334 4.89 -17.89 -20.09
CA VAL A 334 5.48 -19.22 -20.30
C VAL A 334 6.47 -19.23 -21.47
N HIS A 335 7.75 -19.45 -21.21
CA HIS A 335 8.77 -19.55 -22.25
C HIS A 335 8.88 -21.00 -22.77
N LYS A 336 8.65 -21.17 -24.07
CA LYS A 336 8.69 -22.44 -24.81
C LYS A 336 9.27 -22.19 -26.20
N ASP A 337 9.94 -23.19 -26.75
CA ASP A 337 10.35 -23.17 -28.16
C ASP A 337 9.15 -23.40 -29.11
N GLU A 338 9.38 -23.27 -30.41
CA GLU A 338 8.35 -23.38 -31.44
C GLU A 338 7.64 -24.76 -31.41
N LYS A 339 8.39 -25.84 -31.18
CA LYS A 339 7.86 -27.21 -31.14
C LYS A 339 6.99 -27.42 -29.90
N GLN A 340 7.44 -26.94 -28.75
CA GLN A 340 6.71 -27.00 -27.50
C GLN A 340 5.44 -26.15 -27.52
N TRP A 341 5.47 -24.99 -28.20
CA TRP A 341 4.28 -24.18 -28.43
C TRP A 341 3.29 -24.85 -29.37
N LEU A 342 3.76 -25.50 -30.43
CA LEU A 342 2.90 -26.29 -31.33
C LEU A 342 2.15 -27.38 -30.57
N GLU A 343 2.83 -28.15 -29.73
CA GLU A 343 2.20 -29.17 -28.88
C GLU A 343 1.17 -28.55 -27.91
N THR A 344 1.50 -27.41 -27.30
CA THR A 344 0.63 -26.71 -26.36
C THR A 344 -0.64 -26.17 -27.05
N VAL A 345 -0.50 -25.56 -28.23
CA VAL A 345 -1.63 -25.04 -29.02
C VAL A 345 -2.49 -26.19 -29.55
N ASN A 346 -1.88 -27.32 -29.97
CA ASN A 346 -2.63 -28.51 -30.38
C ASN A 346 -3.48 -29.06 -29.25
N SER A 347 -2.88 -29.27 -28.07
CA SER A 347 -3.60 -29.76 -26.89
C SER A 347 -4.70 -28.77 -26.47
N MET A 348 -4.45 -27.47 -26.59
CA MET A 348 -5.45 -26.44 -26.29
C MET A 348 -6.66 -26.52 -27.22
N VAL A 349 -6.45 -26.66 -28.54
CA VAL A 349 -7.52 -26.83 -29.53
C VAL A 349 -8.27 -28.16 -29.32
N GLU A 350 -7.57 -29.21 -28.89
CA GLU A 350 -8.22 -30.48 -28.55
C GLU A 350 -9.14 -30.35 -27.32
N ILE A 351 -8.70 -29.60 -26.30
CA ILE A 351 -9.49 -29.32 -25.09
C ILE A 351 -10.73 -28.47 -25.39
N THR A 352 -10.69 -27.58 -26.39
CA THR A 352 -11.88 -26.81 -26.78
C THR A 352 -12.96 -27.68 -27.43
N GLY A 353 -12.62 -28.88 -27.90
CA GLY A 353 -13.55 -29.79 -28.59
C GLY A 353 -13.99 -29.30 -29.97
N ASP A 354 -13.39 -28.22 -30.46
CA ASP A 354 -13.67 -27.57 -31.74
C ASP A 354 -12.40 -27.61 -32.62
N PRO A 355 -12.35 -28.46 -33.66
CA PRO A 355 -11.19 -28.57 -34.54
C PRO A 355 -10.95 -27.32 -35.40
N ASP A 356 -11.96 -26.46 -35.56
CA ASP A 356 -11.89 -25.22 -36.33
C ASP A 356 -11.64 -23.98 -35.44
N PHE A 357 -11.37 -24.20 -34.15
CA PHE A 357 -11.12 -23.13 -33.18
C PHE A 357 -9.99 -22.17 -33.59
N LEU A 358 -8.98 -22.68 -34.32
CA LEU A 358 -7.92 -21.91 -34.96
C LEU A 358 -7.72 -22.35 -36.41
N THR A 359 -7.66 -21.39 -37.33
CA THR A 359 -7.28 -21.68 -38.72
C THR A 359 -5.80 -22.09 -38.81
N PRO A 360 -5.39 -22.81 -39.88
CA PRO A 360 -3.99 -23.20 -40.07
C PRO A 360 -3.00 -22.04 -40.09
N GLN A 361 -3.45 -20.86 -40.53
CA GLN A 361 -2.64 -19.65 -40.59
C GLN A 361 -2.52 -18.99 -39.20
N GLU A 362 -3.64 -18.79 -38.50
CA GLU A 362 -3.65 -18.25 -37.13
C GLU A 362 -2.79 -19.09 -36.19
N LYS A 363 -2.86 -20.42 -36.33
CA LYS A 363 -2.03 -21.34 -35.56
C LYS A 363 -0.54 -21.10 -35.75
N LYS A 364 -0.08 -20.92 -36.99
CA LYS A 364 1.33 -20.60 -37.30
C LYS A 364 1.72 -19.24 -36.74
N ASP A 365 0.87 -18.24 -36.92
CA ASP A 365 1.15 -16.86 -36.50
C ASP A 365 1.24 -16.74 -34.97
N ILE A 366 0.35 -17.43 -34.24
CA ILE A 366 0.37 -17.52 -32.76
C ILE A 366 1.65 -18.20 -32.28
N ILE A 367 2.01 -19.36 -32.85
CA ILE A 367 3.20 -20.12 -32.44
C ILE A 367 4.48 -19.30 -32.70
N HIS A 368 4.58 -18.67 -33.87
CA HIS A 368 5.72 -17.83 -34.21
C HIS A 368 5.82 -16.62 -33.28
N PHE A 369 4.70 -15.94 -33.02
CA PHE A 369 4.66 -14.81 -32.09
C PHE A 369 5.03 -15.21 -30.66
N LEU A 370 4.52 -16.34 -30.16
CA LEU A 370 4.80 -16.79 -28.80
C LEU A 370 6.22 -17.31 -28.61
N SER A 371 6.85 -17.86 -29.65
CA SER A 371 8.24 -18.37 -29.60
C SER A 371 9.30 -17.28 -29.74
N THR A 372 9.00 -16.18 -30.45
CA THR A 372 9.95 -15.10 -30.74
C THR A 372 9.88 -13.92 -29.76
N ARG A 373 8.97 -13.96 -28.79
CA ARG A 373 8.77 -12.86 -27.83
C ARG A 373 9.90 -12.71 -26.82
N LYS A 374 10.30 -11.47 -26.54
CA LYS A 374 11.24 -11.12 -25.45
C LYS A 374 10.50 -11.00 -24.10
N PRO A 375 11.11 -11.38 -22.97
CA PRO A 375 10.47 -11.29 -21.66
C PRO A 375 10.14 -9.84 -21.28
N ILE A 376 8.93 -9.63 -20.73
CA ILE A 376 8.48 -8.33 -20.24
C ILE A 376 9.25 -8.01 -18.95
N LYS A 377 10.26 -7.13 -19.00
CA LYS A 377 10.88 -6.57 -17.80
C LYS A 377 9.89 -5.64 -17.10
N ARG A 378 9.52 -5.93 -15.85
CA ARG A 378 8.74 -5.00 -15.02
C ARG A 378 9.56 -3.73 -14.76
N ARG A 379 8.99 -2.57 -15.10
CA ARG A 379 9.50 -1.25 -14.68
C ARG A 379 9.12 -1.06 -13.20
N GLY A 380 10.01 -1.46 -12.30
CA GLY A 380 9.76 -1.34 -10.86
C GLY A 380 10.58 -2.23 -9.91
N GLN A 381 11.71 -2.78 -10.35
CA GLN A 381 12.63 -3.52 -9.46
C GLN A 381 14.05 -3.00 -9.66
N GLY A 382 14.73 -2.70 -8.54
CA GLY A 382 16.15 -2.39 -8.52
C GLY A 382 16.95 -3.50 -9.21
N GLY A 383 18.01 -3.11 -9.91
CA GLY A 383 18.68 -3.94 -10.90
C GLY A 383 19.29 -5.22 -10.34
N LEU A 384 18.94 -6.35 -10.96
CA LEU A 384 19.87 -7.46 -11.13
C LEU A 384 20.81 -7.16 -12.30
N ASP A 385 22.08 -7.53 -12.14
CA ASP A 385 23.10 -7.39 -13.17
C ASP A 385 22.71 -8.16 -14.45
N PRO A 386 22.95 -7.59 -15.64
CA PRO A 386 22.56 -8.17 -16.93
C PRO A 386 23.04 -9.62 -17.13
N GLU A 387 24.21 -9.99 -16.60
CA GLU A 387 24.79 -11.34 -16.72
C GLU A 387 24.01 -12.42 -15.97
N THR A 388 23.31 -12.09 -14.88
CA THR A 388 22.53 -13.07 -14.10
C THR A 388 21.16 -13.38 -14.72
N SER A 389 20.66 -12.50 -15.59
CA SER A 389 19.37 -12.70 -16.28
C SER A 389 19.45 -13.70 -17.43
N GLU A 390 20.64 -13.98 -17.98
CA GLU A 390 20.80 -14.89 -19.13
C GLU A 390 20.91 -16.38 -18.74
N ASN A 391 21.15 -16.69 -17.46
CA ASN A 391 21.40 -18.08 -17.00
C ASN A 391 20.31 -18.65 -16.08
N ILE A 392 19.10 -18.08 -16.08
CA ILE A 392 18.00 -18.60 -15.26
C ILE A 392 17.41 -19.85 -15.94
N HIS A 393 17.36 -20.96 -15.20
CA HIS A 393 16.85 -22.22 -15.73
C HIS A 393 15.35 -22.08 -16.13
N PRO A 394 14.94 -22.48 -17.34
CA PRO A 394 13.57 -22.25 -17.84
C PRO A 394 12.46 -22.82 -16.94
N LEU A 395 12.74 -23.91 -16.20
CA LEU A 395 11.79 -24.47 -15.23
C LEU A 395 11.56 -23.56 -14.03
N LEU A 396 12.59 -22.89 -13.53
CA LEU A 396 12.48 -21.97 -12.38
C LEU A 396 11.66 -20.74 -12.76
N ASP A 397 11.92 -20.20 -13.95
CA ASP A 397 11.18 -19.05 -14.47
C ASP A 397 9.72 -19.41 -14.79
N ASN A 398 9.47 -20.57 -15.40
CA ASN A 398 8.10 -20.95 -15.78
C ASN A 398 7.24 -21.51 -14.63
N LYS A 399 7.83 -22.11 -13.60
CA LYS A 399 7.08 -22.81 -12.53
C LYS A 399 7.11 -22.06 -11.20
N CYS A 400 8.25 -21.50 -10.81
CA CYS A 400 8.42 -20.91 -9.48
C CYS A 400 8.21 -19.39 -9.50
N ASN A 401 8.64 -18.71 -10.57
CA ASN A 401 8.48 -17.25 -10.72
C ASN A 401 7.02 -16.81 -10.87
N VAL A 402 6.09 -17.76 -11.04
CA VAL A 402 4.65 -17.48 -11.07
C VAL A 402 4.16 -16.91 -9.74
N CYS A 403 4.68 -17.43 -8.62
CA CYS A 403 4.25 -17.07 -7.28
C CYS A 403 5.37 -16.48 -6.40
N HIS A 404 6.64 -16.65 -6.79
CA HIS A 404 7.80 -16.26 -6.01
C HIS A 404 8.74 -15.36 -6.80
N ASP A 405 9.30 -14.34 -6.16
CA ASP A 405 10.29 -13.48 -6.79
C ASP A 405 11.61 -14.24 -7.04
N LEU A 406 12.11 -14.21 -8.28
CA LEU A 406 13.34 -14.93 -8.66
C LEU A 406 14.55 -14.48 -7.83
N GLU A 407 14.62 -13.20 -7.48
CA GLU A 407 15.68 -12.67 -6.63
C GLU A 407 15.69 -13.34 -5.26
N ARG A 408 14.51 -13.60 -4.70
CA ARG A 408 14.38 -14.33 -3.43
C ARG A 408 14.82 -15.79 -3.56
N ILE A 409 14.50 -16.45 -4.67
CA ILE A 409 14.90 -17.85 -4.90
C ILE A 409 16.43 -17.94 -5.05
N LEU A 410 17.02 -17.03 -5.82
CA LEU A 410 18.45 -17.04 -6.13
C LEU A 410 19.34 -16.59 -4.95
N ARG A 411 18.84 -15.71 -4.06
CA ARG A 411 19.60 -15.25 -2.88
C ARG A 411 19.58 -16.22 -1.70
N VAL A 412 18.68 -17.19 -1.70
CA VAL A 412 18.54 -18.12 -0.58
C VAL A 412 19.48 -19.31 -0.77
N GLU A 413 20.56 -19.33 0.01
CA GLU A 413 21.47 -20.48 0.08
C GLU A 413 20.79 -21.61 0.85
N ARG A 414 20.46 -22.68 0.14
CA ARG A 414 19.87 -23.92 0.68
C ARG A 414 20.47 -25.13 -0.03
N ASN A 415 20.53 -26.25 0.68
CA ASN A 415 21.01 -27.50 0.10
C ASN A 415 19.90 -28.22 -0.69
N LYS A 416 20.26 -29.31 -1.37
CA LYS A 416 19.34 -30.06 -2.24
C LYS A 416 18.15 -30.66 -1.48
N GLU A 417 18.37 -31.19 -0.28
CA GLU A 417 17.31 -31.80 0.54
C GLU A 417 16.30 -30.74 0.97
N GLU A 418 16.78 -29.59 1.46
CA GLU A 418 15.92 -28.47 1.86
C GLU A 418 15.09 -27.90 0.70
N TRP A 419 15.66 -27.80 -0.51
CA TRP A 419 14.90 -27.39 -1.69
C TRP A 419 13.87 -28.45 -2.10
N THR A 420 14.21 -29.73 -1.95
CA THR A 420 13.30 -30.83 -2.27
C THR A 420 12.08 -30.81 -1.35
N ASP A 421 12.28 -30.61 -0.06
CA ASP A 421 11.20 -30.52 0.93
C ASP A 421 10.27 -29.33 0.64
N ILE A 422 10.83 -28.16 0.32
CA ILE A 422 10.03 -26.98 -0.05
C ILE A 422 9.20 -27.25 -1.29
N VAL A 423 9.82 -27.77 -2.36
CA VAL A 423 9.10 -28.01 -3.62
C VAL A 423 8.03 -29.07 -3.42
N ASN A 424 8.30 -30.14 -2.66
CA ASN A 424 7.31 -31.16 -2.34
C ASN A 424 6.14 -30.58 -1.54
N SER A 425 6.40 -29.69 -0.57
CA SER A 425 5.35 -29.00 0.18
C SER A 425 4.45 -28.08 -0.65
N MET A 426 4.85 -27.76 -1.89
CA MET A 426 4.06 -26.96 -2.83
C MET A 426 3.26 -27.81 -3.82
N VAL A 427 3.54 -29.11 -3.90
CA VAL A 427 2.90 -30.06 -4.83
C VAL A 427 1.78 -30.85 -4.15
N GLU A 428 1.82 -30.98 -2.82
CA GLU A 428 0.67 -31.38 -1.97
C GLU A 428 -0.37 -30.26 -1.86
#